data_AF-E3N578-F1
#
_entry.id   AF-E3N578-F1
#
_cell.length_a   1.000
_cell.length_b   1.000
_cell.length_c   1.000
_cell.angle_alpha   90.00
_cell.angle_beta   90.00
_cell.angle_gamma   90.00
#
_symmetry.space_group_name_H-M   'P 1'
#
loop_
_entity.id
_entity.type
_entity.pdbx_description
1 polymer ?
#
loop_
_entity_poly.entity_id
_entity_poly.type
_entity_poly.pdbx_seq_one_letter_code
_entity_poly.pdbx_strand_id
1 'polypeptide(L)'
;MFDYHRLSVLDLQPLVHLDPKKLTPMRIKIDRLESSNDKLVKDWKRCKKEVGEKMLDFSLLKIFMAVMLLYTCIVVTGEVYLWIKISRPLMQAALVAEILIFLFPIVYLILRRRQVKAAIKAKNENIEHEGDISRVTFDSEREDDEQYMMFYKRQLKEFNSVKLKEVKILEEEIRLLRKRNFLWETTGMAMCVLSFLFHVIHLVVIAVHTGKEEDILEVRRNAPMLFPMSLLWIVIIINHRSHGYFL
;
A
#
# COMPACT_ATOMS: atom_id res chain seq x y z
N MET A 1 4.95 46.12 -19.33
CA MET A 1 5.97 45.76 -20.32
C MET A 1 6.41 44.33 -20.05
N PHE A 2 5.75 43.38 -20.70
CA PHE A 2 6.29 42.05 -21.02
C PHE A 2 5.88 41.80 -22.47
N ASP A 3 6.89 41.65 -23.30
CA ASP A 3 6.86 41.63 -24.75
C ASP A 3 6.51 40.22 -25.23
N TYR A 4 5.40 40.04 -25.94
CA TYR A 4 5.04 38.79 -26.62
C TYR A 4 4.91 39.05 -28.12
N HIS A 5 6.04 39.38 -28.74
CA HIS A 5 6.19 39.35 -30.19
C HIS A 5 7.03 38.13 -30.58
N ARG A 6 6.35 37.03 -30.92
CA ARG A 6 6.65 36.12 -32.04
C ARG A 6 5.84 34.83 -31.88
N LEU A 7 4.71 34.79 -32.58
CA LEU A 7 4.32 33.71 -33.49
C LEU A 7 3.10 34.22 -34.27
N SER A 8 3.36 35.19 -35.14
CA SER A 8 2.44 35.59 -36.19
C SER A 8 2.82 34.90 -37.50
N VAL A 9 1.77 34.50 -38.22
CA VAL A 9 1.71 34.21 -39.67
C VAL A 9 2.08 32.79 -40.11
N LEU A 10 1.04 31.98 -40.37
CA LEU A 10 0.81 31.01 -41.46
C LEU A 10 -0.41 30.19 -41.00
N ASP A 11 -1.60 30.19 -41.58
CA ASP A 11 -2.10 30.60 -42.88
C ASP A 11 -3.62 30.71 -42.67
N LEU A 12 -4.28 31.83 -43.02
CA LEU A 12 -5.75 31.87 -43.05
C LEU A 12 -6.18 31.01 -44.25
N GLN A 13 -6.26 29.70 -44.07
CA GLN A 13 -6.88 28.84 -45.07
C GLN A 13 -8.36 29.22 -45.21
N PRO A 14 -8.90 29.22 -46.43
CA PRO A 14 -10.27 29.60 -46.67
C PRO A 14 -11.19 28.70 -45.87
N LEU A 15 -12.20 29.30 -45.23
CA LEU A 15 -13.27 28.64 -44.50
C LEU A 15 -13.84 27.54 -45.41
N VAL A 16 -13.40 26.29 -45.19
CA VAL A 16 -13.88 25.15 -45.95
C VAL A 16 -15.33 24.98 -45.52
N HIS A 17 -16.27 25.34 -46.39
CA HIS A 17 -17.67 25.08 -46.13
C HIS A 17 -17.86 23.56 -46.11
N LEU A 18 -18.16 23.02 -44.93
CA LEU A 18 -18.11 21.59 -44.69
C LEU A 18 -19.48 20.93 -44.62
N ASP A 19 -19.45 19.66 -45.00
CA ASP A 19 -20.59 18.75 -45.08
C ASP A 19 -21.04 18.34 -43.66
N PRO A 20 -22.28 18.67 -43.25
CA PRO A 20 -22.83 18.38 -41.92
C PRO A 20 -22.69 16.91 -41.51
N LYS A 21 -22.65 16.00 -42.50
CA LYS A 21 -22.50 14.55 -42.27
C LYS A 21 -21.14 14.12 -41.71
N LYS A 22 -20.08 14.94 -41.81
CA LYS A 22 -18.75 14.62 -41.24
C LYS A 22 -18.56 15.15 -39.82
N LEU A 23 -19.29 16.21 -39.47
CA LEU A 23 -19.26 16.81 -38.13
C LEU A 23 -19.88 15.85 -37.09
N THR A 24 -20.99 15.19 -37.42
CA THR A 24 -21.70 14.27 -36.50
C THR A 24 -20.84 13.05 -36.10
N PRO A 25 -20.16 12.33 -37.02
CA PRO A 25 -19.25 11.24 -36.67
C PRO A 25 -18.00 11.68 -35.89
N MET A 26 -17.54 12.93 -36.11
CA MET A 26 -16.40 13.49 -35.38
C MET A 26 -16.76 13.76 -33.92
N ARG A 27 -17.93 14.37 -33.68
CA ARG A 27 -18.47 14.63 -32.34
C ARG A 27 -18.65 13.35 -31.52
N ILE A 28 -19.27 12.32 -32.11
CA ILE A 28 -19.43 11.00 -31.47
C ILE A 28 -18.08 10.41 -31.03
N LYS A 29 -17.00 10.59 -31.80
CA LYS A 29 -15.67 10.11 -31.44
C LYS A 29 -15.05 10.91 -30.29
N ILE A 30 -15.33 12.21 -30.22
CA ILE A 30 -14.88 13.08 -29.14
C ILE A 30 -15.61 12.72 -27.84
N ASP A 31 -16.94 12.60 -27.86
CA ASP A 31 -17.73 12.24 -26.68
C ASP A 31 -17.27 10.89 -26.08
N ARG A 32 -16.93 9.91 -26.93
CA ARG A 32 -16.34 8.63 -26.48
C ARG A 32 -14.99 8.81 -25.80
N LEU A 33 -14.15 9.70 -26.31
CA LEU A 33 -12.84 9.99 -25.74
C LEU A 33 -12.97 10.75 -24.41
N GLU A 34 -13.95 11.64 -24.28
CA GLU A 34 -14.26 12.36 -23.04
C GLU A 34 -14.80 11.41 -21.98
N SER A 35 -15.73 10.53 -22.34
CA SER A 35 -16.22 9.47 -21.44
C SER A 35 -15.07 8.56 -20.98
N SER A 36 -14.16 8.19 -21.89
CA SER A 36 -12.96 7.43 -21.53
C SER A 36 -12.02 8.23 -20.63
N ASN A 37 -11.90 9.53 -20.83
CA ASN A 37 -11.09 10.43 -20.03
C ASN A 37 -11.59 10.47 -18.58
N ASP A 38 -12.89 10.71 -18.39
CA ASP A 38 -13.52 10.76 -17.08
C ASP A 38 -13.32 9.46 -16.31
N LYS A 39 -13.43 8.31 -17.00
CA LYS A 39 -13.15 7.01 -16.40
C LYS A 39 -11.69 6.89 -15.98
N LEU A 40 -10.74 7.24 -16.85
CA LEU A 40 -9.30 7.18 -16.54
C LEU A 40 -8.92 8.09 -15.38
N VAL A 41 -9.48 9.29 -15.29
CA VAL A 41 -9.24 10.21 -14.17
C VAL A 41 -9.76 9.61 -12.86
N LYS A 42 -10.96 9.01 -12.88
CA LYS A 42 -11.52 8.31 -11.71
C LYS A 42 -10.63 7.13 -11.28
N ASP A 43 -10.20 6.30 -12.23
CA ASP A 43 -9.36 5.15 -11.96
C ASP A 43 -7.98 5.56 -11.45
N TRP A 44 -7.39 6.62 -12.00
CA TRP A 44 -6.13 7.21 -11.53
C TRP A 44 -6.21 7.72 -10.09
N LYS A 45 -7.28 8.47 -9.75
CA LYS A 45 -7.51 8.95 -8.37
C LYS A 45 -7.65 7.78 -7.40
N ARG A 46 -8.40 6.74 -7.80
CA ARG A 46 -8.57 5.52 -7.02
C ARG A 46 -7.23 4.82 -6.78
N CYS A 47 -6.45 4.60 -7.84
CA CYS A 47 -5.16 3.91 -7.74
C CYS A 47 -4.17 4.69 -6.85
N LYS A 48 -4.07 6.01 -7.01
CA LYS A 48 -3.21 6.83 -6.14
C LYS A 48 -3.61 6.70 -4.65
N LYS A 49 -4.90 6.69 -4.35
CA LYS A 49 -5.41 6.49 -2.98
C LYS A 49 -5.06 5.10 -2.45
N GLU A 50 -5.31 4.05 -3.23
CA GLU A 50 -5.04 2.65 -2.84
C GLU A 50 -3.53 2.41 -2.59
N VAL A 51 -2.65 2.94 -3.44
CA VAL A 51 -1.18 2.87 -3.21
C VAL A 51 -0.84 3.47 -1.83
N GLY A 52 -1.39 4.64 -1.52
CA GLY A 52 -1.15 5.30 -0.23
C GLY A 52 -1.62 4.46 0.96
N GLU A 53 -2.85 3.93 0.89
CA GLU A 53 -3.40 3.06 1.93
C GLU A 53 -2.55 1.79 2.12
N LYS A 54 -2.19 1.09 1.04
CA LYS A 54 -1.36 -0.11 1.10
C LYS A 54 0.03 0.13 1.68
N MET A 55 0.63 1.30 1.41
CA MET A 55 1.91 1.68 2.03
C MET A 55 1.78 1.89 3.54
N LEU A 56 0.70 2.51 4.00
CA LEU A 56 0.45 2.74 5.42
C LEU A 56 0.16 1.44 6.18
N ASP A 57 -0.65 0.56 5.60
CA ASP A 57 -0.96 -0.76 6.17
C ASP A 57 0.30 -1.60 6.31
N PHE A 58 1.16 -1.61 5.28
CA PHE A 58 2.43 -2.31 5.31
C PHE A 58 3.36 -1.82 6.43
N SER A 59 3.42 -0.50 6.64
CA SER A 59 4.20 0.07 7.74
C SER A 59 3.64 -0.32 9.12
N LEU A 60 2.31 -0.36 9.28
CA LEU A 60 1.68 -0.78 10.53
C LEU A 60 1.98 -2.25 10.84
N LEU A 61 1.85 -3.11 9.83
CA LEU A 61 2.17 -4.53 9.96
C LEU A 61 3.63 -4.74 10.42
N LYS A 62 4.58 -4.02 9.84
CA LYS A 62 6.00 -4.11 10.25
C LYS A 62 6.22 -3.72 11.71
N ILE A 63 5.53 -2.67 12.17
CA ILE A 63 5.62 -2.24 13.58
C ILE A 63 5.05 -3.34 14.49
N PHE A 64 3.89 -3.89 14.14
CA PHE A 64 3.28 -5.00 14.87
C PHE A 64 4.22 -6.21 14.95
N MET A 65 4.79 -6.61 13.82
CA MET A 65 5.75 -7.73 13.77
C MET A 65 7.00 -7.48 14.61
N ALA A 66 7.54 -6.26 14.62
CA ALA A 66 8.69 -5.90 15.44
C ALA A 66 8.38 -5.98 16.95
N VAL A 67 7.18 -5.56 17.35
CA VAL A 67 6.71 -5.67 18.75
C VAL A 67 6.53 -7.14 19.16
N MET A 68 5.94 -7.96 18.29
CA MET A 68 5.79 -9.39 18.55
C MET A 68 7.13 -10.09 18.68
N LEU A 69 8.11 -9.74 17.84
CA LEU A 69 9.46 -10.29 17.92
C LEU A 69 10.16 -9.88 19.23
N LEU A 70 10.04 -8.62 19.65
CA LEU A 70 10.55 -8.16 20.95
C LEU A 70 9.94 -8.96 22.11
N TYR A 71 8.62 -9.16 22.10
CA TYR A 71 7.94 -9.95 23.13
C TYR A 71 8.49 -11.39 23.18
N THR A 72 8.59 -12.04 22.02
CA THR A 72 9.19 -13.37 21.90
C THR A 72 10.61 -13.42 22.47
N CYS A 73 11.46 -12.46 22.10
CA CYS A 73 12.84 -12.44 22.56
C CYS A 73 12.92 -12.26 24.09
N ILE A 74 12.09 -11.38 24.69
CA ILE A 74 12.04 -11.20 26.15
C ILE A 74 11.68 -12.52 26.86
N VAL A 75 10.70 -13.26 26.33
CA VAL A 75 10.29 -14.56 26.90
C VAL A 75 11.45 -15.56 26.83
N VAL A 76 12.07 -15.71 25.65
CA VAL A 76 13.20 -16.64 25.46
C VAL A 76 14.39 -16.27 26.34
N THR A 77 14.71 -14.99 26.41
CA THR A 77 15.77 -14.45 27.28
C THR A 77 15.48 -14.79 28.74
N GLY A 78 14.24 -14.62 29.20
CA GLY A 78 13.81 -15.01 30.55
C GLY A 78 14.00 -16.50 30.84
N GLU A 79 13.64 -17.38 29.91
CA GLU A 79 13.81 -18.83 30.04
C GLU A 79 15.30 -19.24 30.11
N VAL A 80 16.13 -18.69 29.23
CA VAL A 80 17.58 -18.96 29.22
C VAL A 80 18.23 -18.53 30.53
N TYR A 81 17.80 -17.40 31.10
CA TYR A 81 18.34 -16.93 32.37
C TYR A 81 17.97 -17.81 33.57
N LEU A 82 16.77 -18.41 33.56
CA LEU A 82 16.39 -19.41 34.56
C LEU A 82 17.27 -20.66 34.50
N TRP A 83 17.67 -21.07 33.29
CA TRP A 83 18.55 -22.22 33.08
C TRP A 83 20.00 -22.00 33.55
N ILE A 84 20.58 -20.85 33.22
CA ILE A 84 22.02 -20.59 33.46
C ILE A 84 22.27 -20.05 34.89
N LYS A 85 21.22 -19.79 35.70
CA LYS A 85 21.32 -19.23 37.06
C LYS A 85 22.18 -17.95 37.11
N ILE A 86 21.99 -17.05 36.17
CA ILE A 86 22.70 -15.77 36.11
C ILE A 86 22.20 -14.83 37.21
N SER A 87 23.07 -13.94 37.70
CA SER A 87 22.71 -12.97 38.73
C SER A 87 21.64 -11.98 38.24
N ARG A 88 20.73 -11.59 39.15
CA ARG A 88 19.62 -10.68 38.87
C ARG A 88 20.03 -9.36 38.18
N PRO A 89 21.16 -8.70 38.55
CA PRO A 89 21.58 -7.47 37.89
C PRO A 89 21.99 -7.67 36.41
N LEU A 90 22.64 -8.79 36.09
CA LEU A 90 23.04 -9.13 34.72
C LEU A 90 21.82 -9.39 33.84
N MET A 91 20.82 -10.10 34.37
CA MET A 91 19.54 -10.33 33.69
C MET A 91 18.82 -9.00 33.38
N GLN A 92 18.75 -8.10 34.36
CA GLN A 92 18.13 -6.79 34.16
C GLN A 92 18.86 -5.94 33.13
N ALA A 93 20.20 -5.92 33.16
CA ALA A 93 21.00 -5.18 32.20
C ALA A 93 20.79 -5.69 30.76
N ALA A 94 20.71 -7.02 30.57
CA ALA A 94 20.47 -7.62 29.28
C ALA A 94 19.07 -7.34 28.73
N LEU A 95 18.03 -7.44 29.57
CA LEU A 95 16.66 -7.09 29.19
C LEU A 95 16.55 -5.62 28.76
N VAL A 96 17.21 -4.71 29.50
CA VAL A 96 17.26 -3.29 29.13
C VAL A 96 17.96 -3.10 27.78
N ALA A 97 19.10 -3.74 27.57
CA ALA A 97 19.83 -3.68 26.30
C ALA A 97 18.98 -4.21 25.13
N GLU A 98 18.28 -5.32 25.33
CA GLU A 98 17.39 -5.92 24.34
C GLU A 98 16.24 -4.96 23.95
N ILE A 99 15.56 -4.38 24.94
CA ILE A 99 14.51 -3.38 24.71
C ILE A 99 15.06 -2.19 23.91
N LEU A 100 16.25 -1.68 24.25
CA LEU A 100 16.87 -0.57 23.54
C LEU A 100 17.17 -0.90 22.07
N ILE A 101 17.66 -2.11 21.79
CA ILE A 101 17.94 -2.60 20.43
C ILE A 101 16.68 -2.60 19.57
N PHE A 102 15.54 -3.04 20.13
CA PHE A 102 14.26 -3.10 19.40
C PHE A 102 13.52 -1.76 19.35
N LEU A 103 13.74 -0.85 20.31
CA LEU A 103 13.13 0.48 20.28
C LEU A 103 13.59 1.29 19.07
N PHE A 104 14.88 1.21 18.72
CA PHE A 104 15.43 1.94 17.58
C PHE A 104 14.68 1.67 16.24
N PRO A 105 14.54 0.41 15.76
CA PRO A 105 13.81 0.11 14.53
C PRO A 105 12.31 0.43 14.65
N ILE A 106 11.69 0.26 15.82
CA ILE A 106 10.27 0.59 16.02
C ILE A 106 10.05 2.10 15.85
N VAL A 107 10.87 2.93 16.51
CA VAL A 107 10.80 4.39 16.38
C VAL A 107 11.04 4.82 14.94
N TYR A 108 12.05 4.25 14.28
CA TYR A 108 12.31 4.50 12.86
C TYR A 108 11.08 4.20 11.98
N LEU A 109 10.43 3.05 12.17
CA LEU A 109 9.24 2.68 11.42
C LEU A 109 8.05 3.62 11.68
N ILE A 110 7.87 4.07 12.94
CA ILE A 110 6.84 5.05 13.31
C ILE A 110 7.09 6.39 12.62
N LEU A 111 8.32 6.90 12.66
CA LEU A 111 8.70 8.15 12.00
C LEU A 111 8.49 8.06 10.49
N ARG A 112 8.94 6.97 9.87
CA ARG A 112 8.73 6.73 8.43
C ARG A 112 7.24 6.65 8.08
N ARG A 113 6.42 5.98 8.90
CA ARG A 113 4.96 5.94 8.70
C ARG A 113 4.35 7.33 8.74
N ARG A 114 4.77 8.19 9.69
CA ARG A 114 4.30 9.57 9.79
C ARG A 114 4.67 10.38 8.54
N GLN A 115 5.91 10.24 8.07
CA GLN A 115 6.38 10.90 6.84
C GLN A 115 5.57 10.44 5.62
N VAL A 116 5.37 9.14 5.44
CA VAL A 116 4.56 8.59 4.35
C VAL A 116 3.11 9.07 4.44
N LYS A 117 2.52 9.08 5.64
CA LYS A 117 1.16 9.60 5.86
C LYS A 117 1.04 11.07 5.49
N ALA A 118 2.01 11.89 5.89
CA ALA A 118 2.06 13.31 5.55
C ALA A 118 2.24 13.52 4.04
N ALA A 119 3.13 12.75 3.40
CA ALA A 119 3.35 12.80 1.95
C ALA A 119 2.10 12.39 1.16
N ILE A 120 1.38 11.34 1.59
CA ILE A 120 0.11 10.94 0.98
C ILE A 120 -0.94 12.04 1.16
N LYS A 121 -1.03 12.63 2.36
CA LYS A 121 -1.98 13.71 2.63
C LYS A 121 -1.72 14.92 1.73
N ALA A 122 -0.47 15.38 1.65
CA ALA A 122 -0.07 16.49 0.78
C ALA A 122 -0.31 16.16 -0.71
N LYS A 123 0.00 14.93 -1.14
CA LYS A 123 -0.27 14.47 -2.51
C LYS A 123 -1.78 14.40 -2.80
N ASN A 124 -2.60 14.04 -1.82
CA ASN A 124 -4.06 13.98 -1.97
C ASN A 124 -4.72 15.36 -1.99
N GLU A 125 -4.26 16.30 -1.15
CA GLU A 125 -4.66 17.71 -1.22
C GLU A 125 -4.31 18.29 -2.60
N ASN A 126 -3.11 17.99 -3.10
CA ASN A 126 -2.73 18.36 -4.46
C ASN A 126 -3.64 17.71 -5.52
N ILE A 127 -4.11 16.47 -5.36
CA ILE A 127 -5.02 15.79 -6.31
C ILE A 127 -6.43 16.40 -6.31
N GLU A 128 -6.90 16.86 -5.15
CA GLU A 128 -8.19 17.56 -5.04
C GLU A 128 -8.13 18.91 -5.77
N HIS A 129 -7.01 19.63 -5.67
CA HIS A 129 -6.75 20.86 -6.42
C HIS A 129 -6.33 20.63 -7.90
N GLU A 130 -5.68 19.50 -8.23
CA GLU A 130 -5.34 19.08 -9.60
C GLU A 130 -6.58 18.73 -10.44
N GLY A 131 -7.76 18.67 -9.82
CA GLY A 131 -9.05 18.66 -10.52
C GLY A 131 -9.18 19.80 -11.55
N ASP A 132 -8.46 20.90 -11.34
CA ASP A 132 -8.41 22.04 -12.26
C ASP A 132 -7.29 21.96 -13.32
N ILE A 133 -6.25 21.15 -13.12
CA ILE A 133 -4.99 21.28 -13.90
C ILE A 133 -4.95 20.42 -15.18
N SER A 134 -5.99 19.65 -15.53
CA SER A 134 -5.90 18.85 -16.76
C SER A 134 -7.19 18.44 -17.47
N ARG A 135 -8.29 19.19 -17.30
CA ARG A 135 -9.39 19.08 -18.26
C ARG A 135 -8.93 19.75 -19.54
N VAL A 136 -8.78 18.98 -20.62
CA VAL A 136 -8.68 19.55 -21.97
C VAL A 136 -9.97 20.36 -22.15
N THR A 137 -9.87 21.68 -22.07
CA THR A 137 -11.02 22.58 -22.07
C THR A 137 -11.64 22.60 -23.46
N PHE A 138 -12.91 22.22 -23.52
CA PHE A 138 -13.72 22.31 -24.72
C PHE A 138 -14.27 23.73 -24.84
N ASP A 139 -14.00 24.37 -25.96
CA ASP A 139 -14.52 25.69 -26.32
C ASP A 139 -15.71 25.47 -27.25
N SER A 140 -16.92 25.60 -26.70
CA SER A 140 -18.17 25.41 -27.44
C SER A 140 -18.39 26.46 -28.52
N GLU A 141 -17.75 27.64 -28.43
CA GLU A 141 -17.86 28.68 -29.45
C GLU A 141 -17.13 28.30 -30.75
N ARG A 142 -16.24 27.32 -30.66
CA ARG A 142 -15.42 26.82 -31.78
C ARG A 142 -15.82 25.41 -32.23
N GLU A 143 -16.96 24.92 -31.77
CA GLU A 143 -17.44 23.57 -32.11
C GLU A 143 -17.61 23.36 -33.62
N ASP A 144 -18.03 24.40 -34.35
CA ASP A 144 -18.25 24.37 -35.80
C ASP A 144 -16.93 24.46 -36.60
N ASP A 145 -15.80 24.76 -35.94
CA ASP A 145 -14.47 24.78 -36.55
C ASP A 145 -13.86 23.36 -36.59
N GLU A 146 -13.80 22.76 -37.78
CA GLU A 146 -13.25 21.42 -37.96
C GLU A 146 -11.75 21.32 -37.59
N GLN A 147 -10.96 22.39 -37.80
CA GLN A 147 -9.56 22.41 -37.40
C GLN A 147 -9.43 22.38 -35.88
N TYR A 148 -10.26 23.16 -35.18
CA TYR A 148 -10.36 23.11 -33.73
C TYR A 148 -10.78 21.73 -33.24
N MET A 149 -11.82 21.13 -33.82
CA MET A 149 -12.30 19.80 -33.43
C MET A 149 -11.27 18.69 -33.68
N MET A 150 -10.50 18.78 -34.77
CA MET A 150 -9.38 17.87 -35.03
C MET A 150 -8.24 18.04 -34.02
N PHE A 151 -7.93 19.28 -33.65
CA PHE A 151 -6.92 19.60 -32.66
C PHE A 151 -7.31 19.13 -31.25
N TYR A 152 -8.55 19.43 -30.82
CA TYR A 152 -9.11 18.99 -29.54
C TYR A 152 -9.08 17.47 -29.40
N LYS A 153 -9.55 16.75 -30.43
CA LYS A 153 -9.50 15.28 -30.47
C LYS A 153 -8.08 14.73 -30.37
N ARG A 154 -7.09 15.40 -30.96
CA ARG A 154 -5.68 14.98 -30.88
C ARG A 154 -5.15 15.15 -29.46
N GLN A 155 -5.41 16.29 -28.83
CA GLN A 155 -5.04 16.54 -27.43
C GLN A 155 -5.69 15.52 -26.49
N LEU A 156 -6.97 15.22 -26.68
CA LEU A 156 -7.70 14.28 -25.83
C LEU A 156 -7.17 12.85 -25.96
N LYS A 157 -6.75 12.44 -27.17
CA LYS A 157 -6.07 11.15 -27.38
C LYS A 157 -4.72 11.09 -26.68
N GLU A 158 -3.91 12.13 -26.83
CA GLU A 158 -2.59 12.21 -26.21
C GLU A 158 -2.72 12.18 -24.68
N PHE A 159 -3.61 13.01 -24.13
CA PHE A 159 -3.90 13.05 -22.70
C PHE A 159 -4.36 11.69 -22.17
N ASN A 160 -5.34 11.05 -22.83
CA ASN A 160 -5.82 9.73 -22.44
C ASN A 160 -4.70 8.68 -22.47
N SER A 161 -3.78 8.76 -23.45
CA SER A 161 -2.65 7.83 -23.55
C SER A 161 -1.67 7.98 -22.39
N VAL A 162 -1.36 9.23 -21.99
CA VAL A 162 -0.47 9.53 -20.86
C VAL A 162 -1.11 9.08 -19.55
N LYS A 163 -2.38 9.41 -19.33
CA LYS A 163 -3.11 8.99 -18.11
C LYS A 163 -3.28 7.48 -18.02
N LEU A 164 -3.57 6.80 -19.14
CA LEU A 164 -3.62 5.34 -19.16
C LEU A 164 -2.27 4.72 -18.76
N LYS A 165 -1.15 5.29 -19.21
CA LYS A 165 0.18 4.83 -18.81
C LYS A 165 0.41 5.02 -17.30
N GLU A 166 0.04 6.18 -16.75
CA GLU A 166 0.11 6.43 -15.30
C GLU A 166 -0.75 5.44 -14.50
N VAL A 167 -2.00 5.19 -14.93
CA VAL A 167 -2.90 4.22 -14.29
C VAL A 167 -2.26 2.83 -14.27
N LYS A 168 -1.74 2.35 -15.41
CA LYS A 168 -1.08 1.03 -15.50
C LYS A 168 0.12 0.93 -14.56
N ILE A 169 0.92 1.99 -14.44
CA ILE A 169 2.06 2.03 -13.52
C ILE A 169 1.58 1.91 -12.06
N LEU A 170 0.52 2.65 -11.70
CA LEU A 170 -0.03 2.61 -10.35
C LEU A 170 -0.68 1.25 -10.03
N GLU A 171 -1.40 0.64 -10.97
CA GLU A 171 -1.96 -0.71 -10.81
C GLU A 171 -0.87 -1.75 -10.57
N GLU A 172 0.22 -1.67 -11.33
CA GLU A 172 1.38 -2.56 -11.13
C GLU A 172 2.06 -2.31 -9.79
N GLU A 173 2.19 -1.05 -9.35
CA GLU A 173 2.69 -0.72 -8.02
C GLU A 173 1.81 -1.30 -6.91
N ILE A 174 0.48 -1.19 -7.03
CA ILE A 174 -0.49 -1.82 -6.11
C ILE A 174 -0.25 -3.33 -6.07
N ARG A 175 -0.12 -3.98 -7.22
CA ARG A 175 0.13 -5.41 -7.32
C ARG A 175 1.42 -5.83 -6.63
N LEU A 176 2.51 -5.08 -6.83
CA LEU A 176 3.80 -5.33 -6.19
C LEU A 176 3.77 -5.11 -4.69
N LEU A 177 3.14 -4.02 -4.23
CA LEU A 177 2.93 -3.75 -2.79
C LEU A 177 2.16 -4.90 -2.16
N ARG A 178 1.09 -5.34 -2.80
CA ARG A 178 0.23 -6.43 -2.37
C ARG A 178 1.00 -7.75 -2.23
N LYS A 179 1.81 -8.12 -3.24
CA LYS A 179 2.66 -9.31 -3.20
C LYS A 179 3.71 -9.23 -2.09
N ARG A 180 4.34 -8.07 -1.92
CA ARG A 180 5.35 -7.86 -0.87
C ARG A 180 4.72 -7.95 0.52
N ASN A 181 3.56 -7.33 0.73
CA ASN A 181 2.83 -7.39 2.00
C ASN A 181 2.52 -8.85 2.35
N PHE A 182 1.97 -9.62 1.40
CA PHE A 182 1.68 -11.04 1.61
C PHE A 182 2.90 -11.86 2.05
N LEU A 183 4.06 -11.64 1.42
CA LEU A 183 5.28 -12.35 1.81
C LEU A 183 5.70 -11.99 3.24
N TRP A 184 5.64 -10.71 3.61
CA TRP A 184 5.97 -10.26 4.96
C TRP A 184 4.98 -10.77 6.02
N GLU A 185 3.68 -10.79 5.72
CA GLU A 185 2.65 -11.37 6.60
C GLU A 185 2.91 -12.85 6.83
N THR A 186 3.17 -13.60 5.76
CA THR A 186 3.42 -15.05 5.83
C THR A 186 4.69 -15.35 6.64
N THR A 187 5.80 -14.67 6.33
CA THR A 187 7.07 -14.88 7.06
C THR A 187 6.93 -14.47 8.52
N GLY A 188 6.29 -13.32 8.79
CA GLY A 188 6.07 -12.83 10.14
C GLY A 188 5.26 -13.80 10.98
N MET A 189 4.11 -14.22 10.47
CA MET A 189 3.24 -15.17 11.15
C MET A 189 3.92 -16.53 11.34
N ALA A 190 4.68 -17.02 10.36
CA ALA A 190 5.45 -18.25 10.50
C ALA A 190 6.47 -18.17 11.65
N MET A 191 7.20 -17.05 11.78
CA MET A 191 8.11 -16.84 12.90
C MET A 191 7.38 -16.83 14.24
N CYS A 192 6.23 -16.15 14.34
CA CYS A 192 5.42 -16.13 15.57
C CYS A 192 4.92 -17.53 15.96
N VAL A 193 4.43 -18.32 14.98
CA VAL A 193 3.93 -19.68 15.22
C VAL A 193 5.07 -20.61 15.66
N LEU A 194 6.21 -20.57 14.98
CA LEU A 194 7.38 -21.39 15.34
C LEU A 194 7.90 -21.04 16.73
N SER A 195 7.97 -19.74 17.06
CA SER A 195 8.34 -19.28 18.39
C SER A 195 7.36 -19.78 19.47
N PHE A 196 6.06 -19.71 19.21
CA PHE A 196 5.06 -20.19 20.16
C PHE A 196 5.13 -21.71 20.34
N LEU A 197 5.29 -22.47 19.26
CA LEU A 197 5.48 -23.92 19.31
C LEU A 197 6.71 -24.30 20.11
N PHE A 198 7.84 -23.61 19.90
CA PHE A 198 9.06 -23.82 20.67
C PHE A 198 8.80 -23.59 22.17
N HIS A 199 8.12 -22.51 22.54
CA HIS A 199 7.81 -22.20 23.93
C HIS A 199 6.89 -23.26 24.57
N VAL A 200 5.86 -23.73 23.86
CA VAL A 200 4.98 -24.80 24.38
C VAL A 200 5.74 -26.11 24.56
N ILE A 201 6.56 -26.51 23.58
CA ILE A 201 7.39 -27.72 23.69
C ILE A 201 8.33 -27.61 24.90
N HIS A 202 8.94 -26.44 25.09
CA HIS A 202 9.84 -26.18 26.21
C HIS A 202 9.12 -26.29 27.57
N LEU A 203 7.94 -25.68 27.71
CA LEU A 203 7.11 -25.81 28.92
C LEU A 203 6.72 -27.27 29.20
N VAL A 204 6.35 -28.04 28.17
CA VAL A 204 6.01 -29.47 28.31
C VAL A 204 7.22 -30.27 28.78
N VAL A 205 8.40 -30.04 28.20
CA VAL A 205 9.64 -30.71 28.61
C VAL A 205 9.97 -30.39 30.07
N ILE A 206 9.82 -29.14 30.50
CA ILE A 206 10.01 -28.75 31.91
C ILE A 206 9.03 -29.50 32.80
N ALA A 207 7.73 -29.44 32.50
CA ALA A 207 6.69 -30.08 33.32
C ALA A 207 6.89 -31.59 33.45
N VAL A 208 7.29 -32.27 32.36
CA VAL A 208 7.62 -33.70 32.36
C VAL A 208 8.85 -33.98 33.22
N HIS A 209 9.87 -33.11 33.17
CA HIS A 209 11.11 -33.34 33.87
C HIS A 209 11.03 -33.01 35.37
N THR A 210 10.31 -31.96 35.76
CA THR A 210 10.17 -31.53 37.16
C THR A 210 9.05 -32.29 37.89
N GLY A 211 8.01 -32.72 37.18
CA GLY A 211 6.83 -33.38 37.75
C GLY A 211 6.01 -32.49 38.69
N LYS A 212 6.26 -31.18 38.71
CA LYS A 212 5.56 -30.24 39.59
C LYS A 212 4.18 -29.89 39.05
N GLU A 213 3.20 -29.86 39.94
CA GLU A 213 1.82 -29.57 39.59
C GLU A 213 1.63 -28.14 39.06
N GLU A 214 2.45 -27.19 39.53
CA GLU A 214 2.51 -25.80 39.04
C GLU A 214 2.92 -25.73 37.55
N ASP A 215 3.96 -26.47 37.16
CA ASP A 215 4.47 -26.49 35.79
C ASP A 215 3.46 -27.16 34.83
N ILE A 216 2.75 -28.19 35.30
CA ILE A 216 1.68 -28.87 34.55
C ILE A 216 0.47 -27.93 34.33
N LEU A 217 0.12 -27.12 35.33
CA LEU A 217 -0.95 -26.13 35.25
C LEU A 217 -0.62 -25.01 34.26
N GLU A 218 0.64 -24.58 34.21
CA GLU A 218 1.12 -23.55 33.27
C GLU A 218 1.07 -24.03 31.81
N VAL A 219 1.49 -25.26 31.53
CA VAL A 219 1.30 -25.92 30.22
C VAL A 219 -0.16 -25.93 29.81
N ARG A 220 -1.05 -26.34 30.72
CA ARG A 220 -2.49 -26.44 30.46
C ARG A 220 -3.14 -25.07 30.22
N ARG A 221 -2.63 -24.01 30.84
CA ARG A 221 -3.11 -22.63 30.65
C ARG A 221 -2.68 -22.04 29.30
N ASN A 222 -1.51 -22.44 28.80
CA ASN A 222 -0.95 -21.91 27.55
C ASN A 222 -1.34 -22.76 26.32
N ALA A 223 -1.75 -24.02 26.49
CA ALA A 223 -2.24 -24.89 25.42
C ALA A 223 -3.43 -24.33 24.59
N PRO A 224 -4.44 -23.65 25.17
CA PRO A 224 -5.54 -23.05 24.40
C PRO A 224 -5.10 -21.92 23.46
N MET A 225 -3.93 -21.29 23.68
CA MET A 225 -3.42 -20.23 22.78
C MET A 225 -2.89 -20.77 21.44
N LEU A 226 -2.63 -22.09 21.32
CA LEU A 226 -2.25 -22.73 20.03
C LEU A 226 -3.38 -22.71 18.99
N PHE A 227 -4.63 -22.83 19.44
CA PHE A 227 -5.81 -22.89 18.59
C PHE A 227 -6.16 -21.56 17.86
N PRO A 228 -6.20 -20.40 18.53
CA PRO A 228 -6.49 -19.14 17.84
C PRO A 228 -5.38 -18.71 16.88
N MET A 229 -4.10 -19.04 17.15
CA MET A 229 -3.00 -18.72 16.24
C MET A 229 -3.01 -19.55 14.95
N SER A 230 -3.43 -20.82 15.04
CA SER A 230 -3.63 -21.70 13.88
C SER A 230 -4.90 -21.36 13.09
N LEU A 231 -6.00 -20.98 13.78
CA LEU A 231 -7.21 -20.44 13.14
C LEU A 231 -6.96 -19.10 12.44
N LEU A 232 -6.17 -18.20 13.03
CA LEU A 232 -5.77 -16.94 12.40
C LEU A 232 -4.99 -17.21 11.09
N TRP A 233 -4.14 -18.23 11.09
CA TRP A 233 -3.41 -18.71 9.89
C TRP A 233 -4.36 -19.17 8.78
N ILE A 234 -5.38 -19.97 9.14
CA ILE A 234 -6.40 -20.45 8.20
C ILE A 234 -7.23 -19.28 7.66
N VAL A 235 -7.63 -18.33 8.51
CA VAL A 235 -8.39 -17.13 8.10
C VAL A 235 -7.58 -16.25 7.16
N ILE A 236 -6.29 -16.03 7.42
CA ILE A 236 -5.41 -15.24 6.53
C ILE A 236 -5.27 -15.92 5.17
N ILE A 237 -5.05 -17.24 5.13
CA ILE A 237 -4.94 -18.01 3.88
C ILE A 237 -6.26 -17.96 3.09
N ILE A 238 -7.40 -18.17 3.75
CA ILE A 238 -8.73 -18.17 3.12
C ILE A 238 -9.06 -16.76 2.58
N ASN A 239 -8.81 -15.71 3.36
CA ASN A 239 -9.12 -14.34 2.97
C ASN A 239 -8.27 -13.90 1.75
N HIS A 240 -7.00 -14.32 1.70
CA HIS A 240 -6.14 -14.09 0.53
C HIS A 240 -6.54 -14.92 -0.70
N ARG A 241 -7.05 -16.14 -0.55
CA ARG A 241 -7.55 -16.94 -1.68
C ARG A 241 -8.77 -16.28 -2.35
N SER A 242 -9.62 -15.60 -1.58
CA SER A 242 -10.81 -14.90 -2.08
C SER A 242 -10.50 -13.64 -2.92
N HIS A 243 -9.34 -13.02 -2.71
CA HIS A 243 -8.92 -11.79 -3.38
C HIS A 243 -8.01 -12.02 -4.61
N GLY A 244 -7.95 -13.24 -5.15
CA GLY A 244 -7.34 -13.53 -6.46
C GLY A 244 -5.81 -13.62 -6.48
N TYR A 245 -5.18 -14.11 -5.41
CA TYR A 245 -3.72 -14.20 -5.28
C TYR A 245 -3.07 -15.47 -5.89
N PHE A 246 -3.86 -16.39 -6.44
CA PHE A 246 -3.41 -17.69 -6.96
C PHE A 246 -3.85 -17.98 -8.41
N LEU A 247 -3.95 -16.93 -9.24
CA LEU A 247 -4.05 -17.05 -10.70
C LEU A 247 -2.99 -16.16 -11.36
#